data_AF-A0AAW9EBX4-F1
#
_entry.id   AF-A0AAW9EBX4-F1
#
_cell.length_a   1.000
_cell.length_b   1.000
_cell.length_c   1.000
_cell.angle_alpha   90.00
_cell.angle_beta   90.00
_cell.angle_gamma   90.00
#
_symmetry.space_group_name_H-M   'P 1'
#
loop_
_entity.id
_entity.type
_entity.pdbx_description
1 polymer ?
#
loop_
_entity_poly.entity_id
_entity_poly.type
_entity_poly.pdbx_seq_one_letter_code
_entity_poly.pdbx_strand_id
1 'polypeptide(L)'
;SDINDTLSAAWGSMYVNDFIDEGRVKRVYLQGEASARMLPTDLDKWHVRNQRGEMIPFNAFATTQWYMGPPKLERFNGLSAIEILGEPAPGYSTGDAMLAIADIMKQLPSEISLSYSGLSYEEIQTQDQAPALYVMTILFVFLSLAALYESWSVPFSVALVVPFG
;
A
#
# COMPACT_ATOMS: atom_id res chain seq x y z
N SER A 1 5.08 -35.70 0.62
CA SER A 1 3.84 -35.00 0.96
C SER A 1 3.63 -35.03 2.46
N ASP A 2 3.60 -36.22 3.04
CA ASP A 2 3.21 -36.50 4.44
C ASP A 2 3.93 -35.64 5.49
N ILE A 3 5.21 -35.32 5.31
CA ILE A 3 5.97 -34.44 6.21
C ILE A 3 5.39 -33.02 6.21
N ASN A 4 5.18 -32.43 5.02
CA ASN A 4 4.65 -31.07 4.87
C ASN A 4 3.18 -31.00 5.30
N ASP A 5 2.41 -32.04 5.00
CA ASP A 5 1.00 -32.13 5.39
C ASP A 5 0.87 -32.21 6.92
N THR A 6 1.69 -33.04 7.57
CA THR A 6 1.76 -33.11 9.04
C THR A 6 2.17 -31.77 9.65
N LEU A 7 3.20 -31.11 9.11
CA LEU A 7 3.64 -29.81 9.61
C LEU A 7 2.56 -28.73 9.44
N SER A 8 1.91 -28.69 8.28
CA SER A 8 0.85 -27.72 7.97
C SER A 8 -0.39 -27.92 8.86
N ALA A 9 -0.76 -29.17 9.11
CA ALA A 9 -1.87 -29.52 9.99
C ALA A 9 -1.54 -29.31 11.49
N ALA A 10 -0.31 -29.56 11.90
CA ALA A 10 0.13 -29.42 13.29
C ALA A 10 0.31 -27.95 13.70
N TRP A 11 1.10 -27.20 12.92
CA TRP A 11 1.57 -25.85 13.27
C TRP A 11 0.78 -24.73 12.59
N GLY A 12 0.25 -25.02 11.40
CA GLY A 12 -0.64 -24.13 10.69
C GLY A 12 -2.10 -24.43 11.01
N SER A 13 -2.94 -24.38 9.99
CA SER A 13 -4.31 -24.83 10.02
C SER A 13 -4.59 -25.45 8.65
N MET A 14 -4.92 -26.74 8.63
CA MET A 14 -5.20 -27.45 7.40
C MET A 14 -6.70 -27.50 7.17
N TYR A 15 -7.15 -26.92 6.06
CA TYR A 15 -8.51 -27.12 5.58
C TYR A 15 -8.67 -28.55 5.08
N VAL A 16 -9.71 -29.26 5.55
CA VAL A 16 -9.96 -30.66 5.16
C VAL A 16 -11.17 -30.74 4.22
N ASN A 17 -12.30 -30.20 4.65
CA ASN A 17 -13.55 -30.23 3.91
C ASN A 17 -14.56 -29.23 4.49
N ASP A 18 -15.78 -29.25 3.94
CA ASP A 18 -16.92 -28.50 4.43
C ASP A 18 -17.97 -29.44 5.02
N PHE A 19 -18.75 -28.95 5.99
CA PHE A 19 -19.94 -29.61 6.51
C PHE A 19 -21.12 -28.64 6.61
N ILE A 20 -22.34 -29.15 6.66
CA ILE A 20 -23.54 -28.34 6.81
C ILE A 20 -23.94 -28.33 8.28
N ASP A 21 -24.08 -27.13 8.84
CA ASP A 21 -24.57 -26.91 10.19
C ASP A 21 -25.68 -25.86 10.14
N GLU A 22 -26.87 -26.21 10.60
CA GLU A 22 -28.06 -25.33 10.59
C GLU A 22 -28.35 -24.69 9.22
N GLY A 23 -28.16 -25.45 8.14
CA GLY A 23 -28.39 -24.98 6.77
C GLY A 23 -27.29 -24.07 6.20
N ARG A 24 -26.19 -23.87 6.93
CA ARG A 24 -25.03 -23.10 6.47
C ARG A 24 -23.82 -24.02 6.25
N VAL A 25 -23.13 -23.82 5.14
CA VAL A 25 -21.86 -24.51 4.86
C VAL A 25 -20.77 -23.89 5.75
N LYS A 26 -20.12 -24.72 6.57
CA LYS A 26 -19.02 -24.37 7.46
C LYS A 26 -17.77 -25.14 7.08
N ARG A 27 -16.61 -24.48 7.15
CA ARG A 27 -15.30 -25.07 6.87
C ARG A 27 -14.81 -25.88 8.07
N VAL A 28 -14.27 -27.06 7.81
CA VAL A 28 -13.59 -27.91 8.79
C VAL A 28 -12.09 -27.70 8.67
N TYR A 29 -11.48 -27.34 9.79
CA TYR A 29 -10.04 -27.20 9.91
C TYR A 29 -9.49 -28.23 10.90
N LEU A 30 -8.35 -28.81 10.56
CA LEU A 30 -7.55 -29.64 11.43
C LEU A 30 -6.34 -28.83 11.89
N GLN A 31 -6.13 -28.79 13.20
CA GLN A 31 -5.06 -28.03 13.82
C GLN A 31 -4.54 -28.76 15.07
N GLY A 32 -3.24 -28.70 15.32
CA GLY A 32 -2.65 -29.13 16.59
C GLY A 32 -3.13 -28.28 17.78
N GLU A 33 -3.33 -28.92 18.93
CA GLU A 33 -3.66 -28.23 20.17
C GLU A 33 -2.60 -27.18 20.50
N ALA A 34 -2.99 -26.03 21.07
CA ALA A 34 -2.09 -24.92 21.35
C ALA A 34 -0.85 -25.36 22.15
N SER A 35 -1.03 -26.19 23.18
CA SER A 35 0.04 -26.72 24.05
C SER A 35 1.12 -27.55 23.31
N ALA A 36 0.87 -27.96 22.07
CA ALA A 36 1.79 -28.74 21.24
C ALA A 36 2.44 -27.94 20.10
N ARG A 37 2.30 -26.60 20.06
CA ARG A 37 2.81 -25.75 18.95
C ARG A 37 3.20 -24.31 19.36
N MET A 38 3.55 -24.06 20.63
CA MET A 38 3.88 -22.71 21.10
C MET A 38 5.36 -22.38 20.92
N LEU A 39 6.23 -23.36 21.18
CA LEU A 39 7.67 -23.18 21.24
C LEU A 39 8.35 -24.02 20.16
N PRO A 40 9.47 -23.58 19.56
CA PRO A 40 10.20 -24.37 18.57
C PRO A 40 10.54 -25.80 19.04
N THR A 41 10.75 -26.02 20.34
CA THR A 41 10.99 -27.34 20.96
C THR A 41 9.77 -28.25 20.91
N ASP A 42 8.55 -27.71 20.75
CA ASP A 42 7.33 -28.51 20.62
C ASP A 42 7.29 -29.31 19.31
N LEU A 43 8.19 -29.02 18.35
CA LEU A 43 8.31 -29.75 17.10
C LEU A 43 8.65 -31.23 17.36
N ASP A 44 9.34 -31.51 18.46
CA ASP A 44 9.72 -32.84 18.93
C ASP A 44 8.51 -33.72 19.30
N LYS A 45 7.37 -33.11 19.64
CA LYS A 45 6.13 -33.82 19.96
C LYS A 45 5.51 -34.46 18.72
N TRP A 46 5.81 -33.92 17.53
CA TRP A 46 5.22 -34.36 16.27
C TRP A 46 6.04 -35.46 15.62
N HIS A 47 5.33 -36.48 15.13
CA HIS A 47 5.92 -37.65 14.50
C HIS A 47 5.30 -37.88 13.13
N VAL A 48 6.12 -38.28 12.16
CA VAL A 48 5.69 -38.65 10.82
C VAL A 48 5.96 -40.13 10.61
N ARG A 49 5.01 -40.82 9.98
CA ARG A 49 5.17 -42.25 9.66
C ARG A 49 6.10 -42.42 8.46
N ASN A 50 7.10 -43.30 8.57
CA ASN A 50 7.96 -43.66 7.45
C ASN A 50 7.35 -44.79 6.60
N GLN A 51 7.98 -45.13 5.48
CA GLN A 51 7.55 -46.22 4.58
C GLN A 51 7.56 -47.61 5.24
N ARG A 52 8.33 -47.78 6.32
CA ARG A 52 8.37 -49.01 7.14
C ARG A 52 7.30 -49.04 8.22
N GLY A 53 6.45 -48.01 8.30
CA GLY A 53 5.38 -47.88 9.29
C GLY A 53 5.84 -47.33 10.64
N GLU A 54 7.11 -47.00 10.82
CA GLU A 54 7.68 -46.48 12.06
C GLU A 54 7.38 -44.99 12.20
N MET A 55 7.13 -44.53 13.43
CA MET A 55 6.91 -43.11 13.73
C MET A 55 8.26 -42.44 14.02
N ILE A 56 8.64 -41.45 13.21
CA ILE A 56 9.90 -40.72 13.35
C ILE A 56 9.62 -39.30 13.84
N PRO A 57 10.25 -38.83 14.94
CA PRO A 57 10.10 -37.45 15.41
C PRO A 57 10.73 -36.46 14.43
N PHE A 58 10.18 -35.25 14.34
CA PHE A 58 10.65 -34.24 13.38
C PHE A 58 12.12 -33.84 13.56
N ASN A 59 12.64 -33.82 14.79
CA ASN A 59 14.04 -33.49 15.07
C ASN A 59 15.06 -34.50 14.54
N ALA A 60 14.63 -35.71 14.15
CA ALA A 60 15.53 -36.70 13.58
C ALA A 60 15.96 -36.35 12.14
N PHE A 61 15.24 -35.44 11.46
CA PHE A 61 15.48 -35.10 10.06
C PHE A 61 15.34 -33.60 9.72
N ALA A 62 14.97 -32.76 10.68
CA ALA A 62 14.83 -31.31 10.50
C ALA A 62 15.58 -30.52 11.58
N THR A 63 16.05 -29.32 11.23
CA THR A 63 16.69 -28.38 12.16
C THR A 63 15.99 -27.04 12.09
N THR A 64 15.94 -26.34 13.22
CA THR A 64 15.33 -25.01 13.33
C THR A 64 16.40 -23.95 13.54
N GLN A 65 16.22 -22.79 12.93
CA GLN A 65 17.12 -21.64 13.08
C GLN A 65 16.30 -20.35 13.06
N TRP A 66 16.77 -19.36 13.81
CA TRP A 66 16.19 -18.02 13.78
C TRP A 66 16.73 -17.27 12.55
N TYR A 67 15.82 -16.62 11.83
CA TYR A 67 16.15 -15.77 10.69
C TYR A 67 15.34 -14.47 10.79
N MET A 68 15.97 -13.36 10.40
CA MET A 68 15.30 -12.06 10.33
C MET A 68 14.74 -11.88 8.93
N GLY A 69 13.41 -11.89 8.80
CA GLY A 69 12.71 -11.63 7.55
C GLY A 69 11.69 -10.50 7.70
N PRO A 70 11.36 -9.79 6.60
CA PRO A 70 10.29 -8.80 6.63
C PRO A 70 8.94 -9.51 6.84
N PRO A 71 8.11 -9.08 7.81
CA PRO A 71 6.79 -9.67 8.06
C PRO A 71 5.79 -9.34 6.94
N LYS A 72 6.04 -8.26 6.19
CA LYS A 72 5.25 -7.81 5.05
C LYS A 72 6.21 -7.36 3.95
N LEU A 73 5.95 -7.79 2.73
CA LEU A 73 6.61 -7.30 1.54
C LEU A 73 5.63 -6.41 0.79
N GLU A 74 5.94 -5.12 0.68
CA GLU A 74 5.14 -4.15 -0.05
C GLU A 74 5.67 -4.00 -1.47
N ARG A 75 4.74 -3.80 -2.40
CA ARG A 75 5.07 -3.56 -3.81
C ARG A 75 4.22 -2.42 -4.33
N PHE A 76 4.85 -1.53 -5.07
CA PHE A 76 4.17 -0.44 -5.77
C PHE A 76 4.47 -0.55 -7.26
N ASN A 77 3.43 -0.55 -8.10
CA ASN A 77 3.52 -0.79 -9.55
C ASN A 77 4.35 -2.03 -9.93
N GLY A 78 4.26 -3.10 -9.13
CA GLY A 78 4.97 -4.37 -9.37
C GLY A 78 6.43 -4.39 -8.90
N LEU A 79 7.00 -3.27 -8.48
CA LEU A 79 8.35 -3.18 -7.91
C LEU A 79 8.32 -3.27 -6.38
N SER A 80 9.40 -3.76 -5.77
CA SER A 80 9.54 -3.74 -4.31
C SER A 80 9.57 -2.29 -3.84
N ALA A 81 8.70 -1.95 -2.89
CA ALA A 81 8.56 -0.57 -2.42
C ALA A 81 8.38 -0.56 -0.89
N ILE A 82 8.57 0.61 -0.31
CA ILE A 82 8.26 0.89 1.09
C ILE A 82 7.27 2.04 1.07
N GLU A 83 6.14 1.88 1.76
CA GLU A 83 5.19 2.96 1.96
C GLU A 83 5.72 3.94 3.02
N ILE A 84 5.74 5.22 2.67
CA ILE A 84 6.10 6.31 3.58
C ILE A 84 4.91 7.25 3.65
N LEU A 85 4.41 7.46 4.87
CA LEU A 85 3.34 8.41 5.17
C LEU A 85 3.91 9.55 5.99
N GLY A 86 3.44 10.76 5.71
CA GLY A 86 3.87 11.97 6.39
C GLY A 86 2.92 13.13 6.16
N GLU A 87 3.05 14.15 6.98
CA GLU A 87 2.29 15.38 6.90
C GLU A 87 3.24 16.58 6.89
N PRO A 88 2.85 17.72 6.28
CA PRO A 88 3.66 18.93 6.31
C PRO A 88 3.83 19.43 7.75
N ALA A 89 5.01 19.99 8.05
CA ALA A 89 5.24 20.64 9.32
C ALA A 89 4.30 21.85 9.49
N PRO A 90 3.96 22.25 10.74
CA PRO A 90 3.09 23.40 10.98
C PRO A 90 3.62 24.67 10.29
N GLY A 91 2.76 25.33 9.52
CA GLY A 91 3.11 26.54 8.76
C GLY A 91 3.64 26.29 7.35
N TYR A 92 3.76 25.04 6.90
CA TYR A 92 4.15 24.67 5.54
C TYR A 92 2.97 24.07 4.77
N SER A 93 3.00 24.20 3.45
CA SER A 93 2.01 23.58 2.57
C SER A 93 2.37 22.12 2.27
N THR A 94 1.41 21.36 1.76
CA THR A 94 1.62 20.01 1.22
C THR A 94 2.62 20.00 0.07
N GLY A 95 2.54 21.00 -0.83
CA GLY A 95 3.52 21.20 -1.90
C GLY A 95 4.95 21.41 -1.40
N ASP A 96 5.13 22.19 -0.32
CA ASP A 96 6.47 22.37 0.29
C ASP A 96 7.04 21.06 0.83
N ALA A 97 6.19 20.24 1.47
CA ALA A 97 6.60 18.93 1.96
C ALA A 97 6.99 17.98 0.81
N MET A 98 6.25 18.01 -0.30
CA MET A 98 6.56 17.19 -1.48
C MET A 98 7.86 17.62 -2.15
N LEU A 99 8.13 18.92 -2.24
CA LEU A 99 9.41 19.45 -2.72
C LEU A 99 10.56 19.02 -1.81
N ALA A 100 10.38 19.10 -0.48
CA ALA A 100 11.38 18.65 0.48
C ALA A 100 11.69 17.15 0.34
N ILE A 101 10.67 16.30 0.15
CA ILE A 101 10.86 14.87 -0.11
C ILE A 101 11.61 14.65 -1.43
N ALA A 102 11.25 15.38 -2.49
CA ALA A 102 11.96 15.31 -3.77
C ALA A 102 13.44 15.72 -3.63
N ASP A 103 13.77 16.68 -2.77
CA ASP A 103 15.16 17.07 -2.49
C ASP A 103 15.93 16.04 -1.65
N ILE A 104 15.27 15.37 -0.70
CA ILE A 104 15.86 14.24 0.04
C ILE A 104 16.16 13.08 -0.91
N MET A 105 15.27 12.81 -1.87
CA MET A 105 15.45 11.76 -2.87
C MET A 105 16.69 11.96 -3.74
N LYS A 106 17.12 13.20 -3.97
CA LYS A 106 18.38 13.49 -4.69
C LYS A 106 19.63 13.05 -3.93
N GLN A 107 19.54 12.86 -2.62
CA GLN A 107 20.65 12.42 -1.77
C GLN A 107 20.75 10.89 -1.67
N LEU A 108 19.72 10.17 -2.11
CA LEU A 108 19.66 8.71 -2.09
C LEU A 108 20.35 8.12 -3.33
N PRO A 109 20.77 6.83 -3.28
CA PRO A 109 21.30 6.13 -4.44
C PRO A 109 20.33 6.17 -5.63
N SER A 110 20.87 6.29 -6.85
CA SER A 110 20.08 6.45 -8.10
C SER A 110 19.15 5.28 -8.43
N GLU A 111 19.30 4.16 -7.73
CA GLU A 111 18.46 2.96 -7.86
C GLU A 111 17.11 3.11 -7.16
N ILE A 112 16.97 4.11 -6.28
CA ILE A 112 15.74 4.36 -5.52
C ILE A 112 14.92 5.41 -6.26
N SER A 113 13.73 5.02 -6.71
CA SER A 113 12.76 5.92 -7.32
C SER A 113 11.68 6.32 -6.32
N LEU A 114 11.24 7.57 -6.37
CA LEU A 114 10.05 8.04 -5.66
C LEU A 114 8.82 7.91 -6.54
N SER A 115 7.72 7.45 -5.97
CA SER A 115 6.41 7.51 -6.61
C SER A 115 5.36 7.93 -5.59
N TYR A 116 4.43 8.77 -6.02
CA TYR A 116 3.36 9.29 -5.18
C TYR A 116 2.09 8.46 -5.38
N SER A 117 1.29 8.33 -4.31
CA SER A 117 0.01 7.62 -4.31
C SER A 117 -1.07 8.48 -3.65
N GLY A 118 -2.34 8.17 -3.92
CA GLY A 118 -3.50 8.83 -3.30
C GLY A 118 -3.50 10.35 -3.49
N LEU A 119 -3.70 11.08 -2.39
CA LEU A 119 -3.85 12.53 -2.38
C LEU A 119 -2.64 13.26 -2.99
N SER A 120 -1.42 12.83 -2.67
CA SER A 120 -0.21 13.44 -3.22
C SER A 120 -0.09 13.24 -4.74
N TYR A 121 -0.58 12.10 -5.26
CA TYR A 121 -0.62 11.88 -6.70
C TYR A 121 -1.61 12.82 -7.40
N GLU A 122 -2.80 12.99 -6.82
CA GLU A 122 -3.82 13.91 -7.33
C GLU A 122 -3.35 15.36 -7.28
N GLU A 123 -2.64 15.75 -6.21
CA GLU A 123 -2.06 17.09 -6.06
C GLU A 123 -1.12 17.42 -7.22
N ILE A 124 -0.18 16.52 -7.56
CA ILE A 124 0.74 16.72 -8.69
C ILE A 124 -0.01 16.82 -10.02
N GLN A 125 -1.02 15.98 -10.22
CA GLN A 125 -1.79 15.98 -11.48
C GLN A 125 -2.63 17.24 -11.64
N THR A 126 -3.13 17.81 -10.54
CA THR A 126 -4.05 18.95 -10.57
C THR A 126 -3.33 20.30 -10.49
N GLN A 127 -2.09 20.31 -9.98
CA GLN A 127 -1.28 21.53 -9.78
C GLN A 127 -1.14 22.38 -11.06
N ASP A 128 -1.04 21.76 -12.24
CA ASP A 128 -0.76 22.47 -13.49
C ASP A 128 -2.02 23.03 -14.19
N GLN A 129 -3.23 22.65 -13.76
CA GLN A 129 -4.46 22.99 -14.48
C GLN A 129 -5.07 24.33 -14.04
N ALA A 130 -4.85 24.75 -12.79
CA ALA A 130 -5.48 25.94 -12.24
C ALA A 130 -5.14 27.24 -13.02
N PRO A 131 -3.88 27.54 -13.38
CA PRO A 131 -3.55 28.77 -14.11
C PRO A 131 -4.21 28.85 -15.48
N ALA A 132 -4.24 27.72 -16.21
CA ALA A 132 -4.86 27.64 -17.53
C ALA A 132 -6.37 27.93 -17.45
N LEU A 133 -7.06 27.38 -16.44
CA LEU A 133 -8.47 27.66 -16.21
C LEU A 133 -8.72 29.14 -15.91
N TYR A 134 -7.92 29.77 -15.05
CA TYR A 134 -8.06 31.20 -14.76
C TYR A 134 -7.85 32.07 -15.99
N VAL A 135 -6.82 31.79 -16.80
CA VAL A 135 -6.57 32.51 -18.06
C VAL A 135 -7.76 32.37 -19.01
N MET A 136 -8.31 31.16 -19.14
CA MET A 136 -9.46 30.89 -20.00
C MET A 136 -10.70 31.62 -19.50
N THR A 137 -10.97 31.61 -18.19
CA THR A 137 -12.08 32.35 -17.59
C THR A 137 -11.94 33.86 -17.81
N ILE A 138 -10.77 34.45 -17.56
CA ILE A 138 -10.51 35.88 -17.77
C ILE A 138 -10.74 36.24 -19.23
N LEU A 139 -10.27 35.40 -20.16
CA LEU A 139 -10.46 35.59 -21.59
C LEU A 139 -11.94 35.57 -21.97
N PHE A 140 -12.72 34.61 -21.47
CA PHE A 140 -14.17 34.55 -21.74
C PHE A 140 -14.91 35.75 -21.17
N VAL A 141 -14.63 36.15 -19.93
CA VAL A 141 -15.23 37.34 -19.31
C VAL A 141 -14.90 38.60 -20.13
N PHE A 142 -13.65 38.75 -20.54
CA PHE A 142 -13.21 39.86 -21.39
C PHE A 142 -13.98 39.90 -22.71
N LEU A 143 -14.09 38.76 -23.42
CA LEU A 143 -14.81 38.68 -24.71
C LEU A 143 -16.31 38.94 -24.56
N SER A 144 -16.94 38.43 -23.49
CA SER A 144 -18.36 38.69 -23.23
C SER A 144 -18.63 40.16 -22.95
N LEU A 145 -17.78 40.84 -22.17
CA LEU A 145 -17.89 42.28 -21.92
C LEU A 145 -17.61 43.08 -23.19
N ALA A 146 -16.64 42.67 -24.01
CA ALA A 146 -16.32 43.34 -25.27
C ALA A 146 -17.51 43.31 -26.25
N ALA A 147 -18.19 42.16 -26.33
CA ALA A 147 -19.40 42.00 -27.13
C ALA A 147 -20.58 42.80 -26.57
N LEU A 148 -20.76 42.85 -25.24
CA LEU A 148 -21.86 43.57 -24.59
C LEU A 148 -21.77 45.10 -24.77
N TYR A 149 -20.56 45.66 -24.61
CA TYR A 149 -20.32 47.10 -24.71
C TYR A 149 -19.89 47.54 -26.12
N GLU A 150 -19.82 46.60 -27.08
CA GLU A 150 -19.35 46.83 -28.45
C GLU A 150 -17.98 47.55 -28.49
N SER A 151 -17.15 47.34 -27.47
CA SER A 151 -15.93 48.09 -27.23
C SER A 151 -14.89 47.26 -26.52
N TRP A 152 -13.66 47.35 -27.01
CA TRP A 152 -12.49 46.66 -26.43
C TRP A 152 -11.89 47.39 -25.22
N SER A 153 -12.23 48.68 -25.04
CA SER A 153 -11.64 49.52 -23.98
C SER A 153 -12.34 49.34 -22.64
N VAL A 154 -13.67 49.15 -22.63
CA VAL A 154 -14.46 48.98 -21.40
C VAL A 154 -14.08 47.72 -20.62
N PRO A 155 -13.95 46.53 -21.25
CA PRO A 155 -13.55 45.30 -20.55
C PRO A 155 -12.15 45.36 -19.94
N PHE A 156 -11.22 46.07 -20.59
CA PHE A 156 -9.86 46.26 -20.08
C PHE A 156 -9.86 47.03 -18.76
N SER A 157 -10.66 48.10 -18.67
CA SER A 157 -10.84 48.87 -17.43
C SER A 157 -11.45 48.03 -16.30
N VAL A 158 -12.36 47.10 -16.62
CA VAL A 158 -12.96 46.18 -15.63
C VAL A 158 -11.94 45.12 -15.17
N ALA A 159 -11.13 44.57 -16.09
CA ALA A 159 -10.11 43.59 -15.75
C ALA A 159 -9.03 44.13 -14.79
N LEU A 160 -8.71 45.43 -14.87
CA LEU A 160 -7.76 46.10 -13.97
C LEU A 160 -8.22 46.19 -12.51
N VAL A 161 -9.52 46.00 -12.23
CA VAL A 161 -10.06 45.99 -10.87
C VAL A 161 -9.86 44.63 -10.18
N VAL A 162 -9.73 43.55 -10.94
CA VAL A 162 -9.65 42.16 -10.43
C VAL A 162 -8.54 41.94 -9.38
N PRO A 163 -7.31 42.48 -9.50
CA PRO A 163 -6.25 42.28 -8.50
C PRO A 163 -6.50 42.97 -7.15
N PHE A 164 -7.48 43.87 -7.08
CA PHE A 164 -7.81 44.64 -5.88
C PHE A 164 -9.05 44.11 -5.16
N GLY A 165 -9.70 43.08 -5.70
CA GLY A 165 -10.86 42.40 -5.12
C GLY A 165 -10.49 41.19 -4.26
#